data_AF-A0A947ZQC1-F1
#
_entry.id   AF-A0A947ZQC1-F1
#
_cell.length_a   1.000
_cell.length_b   1.000
_cell.length_c   1.000
_cell.angle_alpha   90.00
_cell.angle_beta   90.00
_cell.angle_gamma   90.00
#
_symmetry.space_group_name_H-M   'P 1'
#
loop_
_entity.id
_entity.type
_entity.pdbx_description
1 polymer ?
#
loop_
_entity_poly.entity_id
_entity_poly.type
_entity_poly.pdbx_seq_one_letter_code
_entity_poly.pdbx_strand_id
1 'polypeptide(L)'
;MFDLKTIHAVLDQLEQEKGIPREKVIEAIAMSLASAYKKEYGKKGQIIKADFDLDSGKTEFTQVKTVVDESMIKPELTEEEIDGELEEETDVDDTRVRFNPEQHIMIEDAQKIKKGSLPGDEIVFPLEPKDDFGRIAAQTAKQTIIQKIREA
;
A
#
# COMPACT_ATOMS: atom_id res chain seq x y z
N MET A 1 -1.82 23.11 9.39
CA MET A 1 -2.81 22.37 10.19
C MET A 1 -3.89 21.92 9.23
N PHE A 2 -4.25 20.63 9.24
CA PHE A 2 -5.34 20.10 8.42
C PHE A 2 -6.63 20.86 8.74
N ASP A 3 -7.20 21.58 7.78
CA ASP A 3 -8.52 22.19 7.98
C ASP A 3 -9.59 21.21 7.52
N LEU A 4 -10.08 20.42 8.48
CA LEU A 4 -11.08 19.37 8.24
C LEU A 4 -12.36 19.95 7.62
N LYS A 5 -12.74 21.18 7.97
CA LYS A 5 -13.91 21.85 7.37
C LYS A 5 -13.73 22.08 5.88
N THR A 6 -12.53 22.48 5.47
CA THR A 6 -12.20 22.65 4.05
C THR A 6 -12.23 21.31 3.33
N ILE A 7 -11.76 20.22 3.95
CA ILE A 7 -11.81 18.88 3.34
C ILE A 7 -13.27 18.44 3.13
N HIS A 8 -14.12 18.55 4.15
CA HIS A 8 -15.53 18.20 4.01
C HIS A 8 -16.23 19.02 2.91
N ALA A 9 -16.01 20.33 2.86
CA ALA A 9 -16.60 21.18 1.83
C ALA A 9 -16.16 20.76 0.41
N VAL A 10 -14.90 20.36 0.24
CA VAL A 10 -14.38 19.90 -1.04
C VAL A 10 -14.90 18.50 -1.40
N LEU A 11 -15.04 17.61 -0.43
CA LEU A 11 -15.66 16.31 -0.62
C LEU A 11 -17.13 16.46 -1.06
N ASP A 12 -17.88 17.34 -0.41
CA ASP A 12 -19.26 17.66 -0.78
C ASP A 12 -19.34 18.19 -2.22
N GLN A 13 -18.41 19.07 -2.60
CA GLN A 13 -18.34 19.60 -3.96
C GLN A 13 -18.03 18.51 -4.99
N LEU A 14 -17.06 17.63 -4.71
CA LEU A 14 -16.73 16.49 -5.58
C LEU A 14 -17.89 15.51 -5.74
N GLU A 15 -18.65 15.28 -4.66
CA GLU A 15 -19.82 14.42 -4.68
C GLU A 15 -20.96 15.03 -5.51
N GLN A 16 -21.25 16.33 -5.32
CA GLN A 16 -22.35 17.01 -6.00
C GLN A 16 -22.06 17.38 -7.46
N GLU A 17 -20.87 17.90 -7.76
CA GLU A 17 -20.54 18.40 -9.11
C GLU A 17 -20.01 17.29 -10.02
N LYS A 18 -19.26 16.33 -9.46
CA LYS A 18 -18.57 15.29 -10.23
C LYS A 18 -19.13 13.89 -10.01
N GLY A 19 -20.08 13.73 -9.08
CA GLY A 19 -20.66 12.42 -8.76
C GLY A 19 -19.66 11.44 -8.13
N ILE A 20 -18.55 11.94 -7.57
CA ILE A 20 -17.51 11.09 -6.98
C ILE A 20 -17.86 10.84 -5.52
N PRO A 21 -18.10 9.58 -5.11
CA PRO A 21 -18.38 9.25 -3.72
C PRO A 21 -17.22 9.65 -2.81
N ARG A 22 -17.53 10.15 -1.61
CA ARG A 22 -16.50 10.54 -0.63
C ARG A 22 -15.49 9.42 -0.36
N GLU A 23 -15.98 8.18 -0.28
CA GLU A 23 -15.17 6.97 -0.10
C GLU A 23 -14.04 6.86 -1.14
N LYS A 24 -14.33 7.18 -2.41
CA LYS A 24 -13.33 7.12 -3.48
C LYS A 24 -12.26 8.20 -3.34
N VAL A 25 -12.62 9.36 -2.80
CA VAL A 25 -11.66 10.43 -2.53
C VAL A 25 -10.79 10.07 -1.33
N ILE A 26 -11.38 9.50 -0.27
CA ILE A 26 -10.66 9.01 0.90
C ILE A 26 -9.65 7.93 0.49
N GLU A 27 -10.08 6.96 -0.31
CA GLU A 27 -9.23 5.92 -0.88
C GLU A 27 -8.05 6.53 -1.65
N ALA A 28 -8.29 7.54 -2.48
CA ALA A 28 -7.22 8.22 -3.21
C ALA A 28 -6.25 8.96 -2.28
N ILE A 29 -6.74 9.61 -1.21
CA ILE A 29 -5.92 10.27 -0.19
C ILE A 29 -5.06 9.22 0.52
N ALA A 30 -5.65 8.12 0.99
CA ALA A 30 -4.96 7.02 1.64
C ALA A 30 -3.85 6.43 0.76
N MET A 31 -4.15 6.13 -0.51
CA MET A 31 -3.14 5.66 -1.47
C MET A 31 -1.98 6.65 -1.65
N SER A 32 -2.30 7.94 -1.72
CA SER A 32 -1.30 8.99 -1.87
C SER A 32 -0.41 9.12 -0.64
N LEU A 33 -1.02 9.07 0.55
CA LEU A 33 -0.31 9.08 1.83
C LEU A 33 0.60 7.87 1.98
N ALA A 34 0.11 6.68 1.63
CA ALA A 34 0.90 5.45 1.65
C ALA A 34 2.13 5.52 0.73
N SER A 35 1.95 6.07 -0.48
CA SER A 35 3.04 6.28 -1.43
C SER A 35 4.07 7.29 -0.92
N ALA A 36 3.61 8.41 -0.37
CA ALA A 36 4.48 9.42 0.24
C ALA A 36 5.26 8.85 1.44
N TYR A 37 4.60 8.09 2.31
CA TYR A 37 5.25 7.44 3.46
C TYR A 37 6.29 6.42 3.00
N LYS A 38 5.96 5.58 2.01
CA LYS A 38 6.89 4.61 1.44
C LYS A 38 8.12 5.30 0.83
N LYS A 39 7.95 6.47 0.23
CA LYS A 39 9.07 7.23 -0.36
C LYS A 39 10.02 7.78 0.69
N GLU A 40 9.49 8.27 1.82
CA GLU A 40 10.31 8.89 2.88
C GLU A 40 10.91 7.85 3.86
N TYR A 41 10.19 6.77 4.17
CA TYR A 41 10.57 5.82 5.22
C TYR A 41 10.54 4.36 4.80
N GLY A 42 9.96 4.04 3.65
CA GLY A 42 9.82 2.67 3.19
C GLY A 42 11.09 2.11 2.55
N LYS A 43 11.21 0.78 2.55
CA LYS A 43 12.24 0.06 1.79
C LYS A 43 11.72 -0.35 0.40
N LYS A 44 12.65 -0.64 -0.51
CA LYS A 44 12.31 -1.18 -1.84
C LYS A 44 11.51 -2.47 -1.68
N GLY A 45 10.39 -2.56 -2.40
CA GLY A 45 9.49 -3.71 -2.36
C GLY A 45 8.35 -3.60 -1.34
N GLN A 46 8.48 -2.86 -0.24
CA GLN A 46 7.42 -2.81 0.79
C GLN A 46 6.06 -2.37 0.23
N ILE A 47 4.99 -3.05 0.65
CA ILE A 47 3.61 -2.64 0.39
C ILE A 47 3.10 -1.92 1.64
N ILE A 48 2.96 -0.61 1.54
CA ILE A 48 2.43 0.23 2.62
C ILE A 48 0.98 0.55 2.27
N LYS A 49 0.08 0.38 3.24
CA LYS A 49 -1.28 0.93 3.21
C LYS A 49 -1.37 2.02 4.28
N ALA A 50 -2.17 3.05 3.99
CA ALA A 50 -2.49 4.08 4.95
C ALA A 50 -4.00 4.05 5.21
N ASP A 51 -4.39 4.28 6.45
CA ASP A 51 -5.76 4.55 6.83
C ASP A 51 -5.85 6.03 7.27
N PHE A 52 -6.88 6.72 6.82
CA PHE A 52 -7.06 8.14 7.08
C PHE A 52 -8.47 8.40 7.62
N ASP A 53 -8.52 8.82 8.88
CA ASP A 53 -9.75 9.18 9.56
C ASP A 53 -10.05 10.67 9.30
N LEU A 54 -11.16 10.93 8.61
CA LEU A 54 -11.59 12.28 8.22
C LEU A 54 -12.04 13.14 9.39
N ASP A 55 -12.58 12.54 10.44
CA ASP A 55 -13.17 13.26 11.57
C ASP A 55 -12.09 13.76 12.54
N SER A 56 -11.04 12.96 12.74
CA SER A 56 -9.93 13.25 13.64
C SER A 56 -8.67 13.74 12.92
N GLY A 57 -8.58 13.53 11.61
CA GLY A 57 -7.37 13.78 10.82
C GLY A 57 -6.21 12.84 11.16
N LYS A 58 -6.45 11.76 11.91
CA LYS A 58 -5.45 10.75 12.24
C LYS A 58 -5.12 9.92 11.01
N THR A 59 -3.84 9.56 10.88
CA THR A 59 -3.37 8.70 9.81
C THR A 59 -2.58 7.56 10.41
N GLU A 60 -2.92 6.33 10.05
CA GLU A 60 -2.22 5.13 10.46
C GLU A 60 -1.56 4.47 9.25
N PHE A 61 -0.33 3.97 9.42
CA PHE A 61 0.41 3.29 8.37
C PHE A 61 0.59 1.83 8.74
N THR A 62 0.40 0.96 7.75
CA THR A 62 0.58 -0.48 7.92
C THR A 62 1.41 -1.03 6.77
N GLN A 63 2.30 -1.97 7.08
CA GLN A 63 2.94 -2.81 6.07
C GLN A 63 2.08 -4.05 5.86
N VAL A 64 1.78 -4.35 4.61
CA VAL A 64 1.05 -5.56 4.23
C VAL A 64 2.02 -6.56 3.64
N LYS A 65 1.93 -7.81 4.10
CA LYS A 65 2.63 -8.94 3.50
C LYS A 65 1.62 -9.98 3.05
N THR A 66 1.81 -10.52 1.86
CA THR A 66 1.00 -11.62 1.33
C THR A 66 1.53 -12.94 1.85
N VAL A 67 0.63 -13.80 2.32
CA VAL A 67 0.96 -15.15 2.74
C VAL A 67 1.28 -15.98 1.51
N VAL A 68 2.43 -16.62 1.51
CA VAL A 68 2.87 -17.51 0.42
C VAL A 68 3.25 -18.87 0.97
N ASP A 69 3.16 -19.88 0.11
CA ASP A 69 3.68 -21.22 0.37
C ASP A 69 4.82 -21.55 -0.60
N GLU A 70 5.46 -22.69 -0.39
CA GLU A 70 6.55 -23.18 -1.23
C GLU A 70 6.11 -23.40 -2.69
N SER A 71 4.82 -23.66 -2.93
CA SER A 71 4.29 -23.89 -4.29
C SER A 71 4.15 -22.59 -5.09
N MET A 72 3.98 -21.45 -4.41
CA MET A 72 3.85 -20.12 -5.01
C MET A 72 5.20 -19.44 -5.29
N ILE A 73 6.31 -20.00 -4.81
CA ILE A 73 7.63 -19.38 -4.88
C ILE A 73 8.46 -20.02 -5.99
N LYS A 74 9.06 -19.18 -6.84
CA LYS A 74 10.07 -19.67 -7.79
C LYS A 74 11.31 -20.14 -7.02
N PRO A 75 11.89 -21.31 -7.36
CA PRO A 75 13.14 -21.76 -6.75
C PRO A 75 14.23 -20.69 -6.89
N GLU A 76 15.16 -20.64 -5.93
CA GLU A 76 16.29 -19.70 -6.00
C GLU A 76 17.08 -19.94 -7.29
N LEU A 77 17.41 -18.85 -8.00
CA LEU A 77 18.25 -18.93 -9.19
C LEU A 77 19.60 -19.55 -8.81
N THR A 78 20.01 -20.55 -9.58
CA THR A 78 21.37 -21.08 -9.56
C THR A 78 22.35 -20.00 -10.02
N GLU A 79 23.60 -20.07 -9.56
CA GLU A 79 24.65 -19.09 -9.94
C GLU A 79 24.84 -19.00 -11.47
N GLU A 80 24.51 -20.07 -12.20
CA GLU A 80 24.56 -20.12 -13.67
C GLU A 80 23.46 -19.28 -14.35
N GLU A 81 22.31 -19.07 -13.71
CA GLU A 81 21.19 -18.27 -14.23
C GLU A 81 21.35 -16.75 -13.96
N ILE A 82 22.36 -16.37 -13.16
CA ILE A 82 22.64 -14.96 -12.80
C ILE A 82 23.57 -14.30 -13.83
N ASP A 83 24.42 -15.09 -14.50
CA ASP A 83 25.43 -14.60 -15.46
C ASP A 83 24.96 -14.69 -16.92
N GLY A 84 23.93 -15.49 -17.20
CA GLY A 84 23.26 -15.53 -18.49
C GLY A 84 22.17 -14.46 -18.58
N GLU A 85 22.18 -13.63 -19.63
CA GLU A 85 20.98 -12.93 -20.11
C GLU A 85 19.94 -13.99 -20.50
N LEU A 86 19.22 -14.53 -19.52
CA LEU A 86 17.99 -15.26 -19.76
C LEU A 86 16.98 -14.20 -20.19
N GLU A 87 16.64 -14.22 -21.48
CA GLU A 87 15.32 -13.76 -21.92
C GLU A 87 14.32 -14.34 -20.92
N GLU A 88 13.51 -13.49 -20.29
CA GLU A 88 12.36 -13.96 -19.52
C GLU A 88 11.53 -14.80 -20.50
N GLU A 89 11.75 -16.12 -20.55
CA GLU A 89 10.73 -17.04 -21.02
C GLU A 89 9.60 -16.86 -20.01
N THR A 90 8.72 -15.89 -20.30
CA THR A 90 7.43 -15.76 -19.67
C THR A 90 6.66 -16.98 -20.11
N ASP A 91 6.93 -18.10 -19.45
CA ASP A 91 6.06 -19.25 -19.48
C ASP A 91 4.72 -18.71 -19.00
N VAL A 92 3.80 -18.55 -19.95
CA VAL A 92 2.55 -17.80 -19.76
C VAL A 92 1.66 -18.46 -18.70
N ASP A 93 2.03 -19.68 -18.28
CA ASP A 93 1.36 -20.54 -17.31
C ASP A 93 2.09 -20.63 -15.95
N ASP A 94 3.30 -20.05 -15.79
CA ASP A 94 4.00 -20.04 -14.49
C ASP A 94 3.57 -18.86 -13.62
N THR A 95 2.58 -19.09 -12.76
CA THR A 95 2.05 -18.09 -11.82
C THR A 95 2.92 -17.85 -10.59
N ARG A 96 4.07 -18.53 -10.45
CA ARG A 96 4.92 -18.41 -9.25
C ARG A 96 5.65 -17.08 -9.20
N VAL A 97 5.80 -16.52 -8.01
CA VAL A 97 6.47 -15.24 -7.77
C VAL A 97 7.82 -15.44 -7.09
N ARG A 98 8.75 -14.52 -7.30
CA ARG A 98 10.01 -14.53 -6.54
C ARG A 98 9.73 -14.08 -5.10
N PHE A 99 10.22 -14.84 -4.13
CA PHE A 99 10.03 -14.49 -2.73
C PHE A 99 10.73 -13.17 -2.40
N ASN A 100 10.00 -12.25 -1.77
CA ASN A 100 10.55 -11.01 -1.23
C ASN A 100 10.11 -10.88 0.23
N PRO A 101 11.03 -10.90 1.22
CA PRO A 101 10.67 -10.84 2.64
C PRO A 101 9.97 -9.53 3.05
N GLU A 102 10.08 -8.47 2.24
CA GLU A 102 9.38 -7.20 2.48
C GLU A 102 7.93 -7.21 1.98
N GLN A 103 7.56 -8.17 1.12
CA GLN A 103 6.23 -8.32 0.51
C GLN A 103 5.53 -9.60 0.91
N HIS A 104 6.27 -10.64 1.27
CA HIS A 104 5.77 -11.98 1.48
C HIS A 104 6.10 -12.48 2.89
N ILE A 105 5.23 -13.36 3.40
CA ILE A 105 5.43 -14.09 4.64
C ILE A 105 5.07 -15.55 4.40
N MET A 106 5.90 -16.48 4.87
CA MET A 106 5.59 -17.91 4.74
C MET A 106 4.34 -18.26 5.54
N ILE A 107 3.54 -19.20 5.04
CA ILE A 107 2.33 -19.67 5.72
C ILE A 107 2.59 -20.10 7.17
N GLU A 108 3.74 -20.73 7.43
CA GLU A 108 4.15 -21.17 8.77
C GLU A 108 4.30 -19.98 9.73
N ASP A 109 4.88 -18.88 9.27
CA ASP A 109 5.07 -17.67 10.06
C ASP A 109 3.78 -16.85 10.15
N ALA A 110 2.99 -16.79 9.07
CA ALA A 110 1.69 -16.16 9.06
C ALA A 110 0.76 -16.82 10.10
N GLN A 111 0.77 -18.14 10.21
CA GLN A 111 -0.04 -18.90 11.17
C GLN A 111 0.36 -18.65 12.64
N LYS A 112 1.62 -18.29 12.92
CA LYS A 112 2.06 -17.89 14.27
C LYS A 112 1.44 -16.56 14.70
N ILE A 113 1.22 -15.65 13.75
CA ILE A 113 0.63 -14.33 13.99
C ILE A 113 -0.90 -14.43 14.01
N LYS A 114 -1.47 -15.04 12.97
CA LYS A 114 -2.90 -15.20 12.78
C LYS A 114 -3.20 -16.67 12.44
N LYS A 115 -3.69 -17.40 13.45
CA LYS A 115 -4.05 -18.81 13.29
C LYS A 115 -5.12 -18.97 12.19
N GLY A 116 -4.93 -19.98 11.34
CA GLY A 116 -5.85 -20.26 10.23
C GLY A 116 -5.61 -19.43 8.97
N SER A 117 -4.51 -18.68 8.87
CA SER A 117 -4.12 -18.00 7.63
C SER A 117 -3.87 -19.01 6.50
N LEU A 118 -4.32 -18.67 5.31
CA LEU A 118 -4.18 -19.45 4.07
C LEU A 118 -3.20 -18.76 3.10
N PRO A 119 -2.60 -19.49 2.13
CA PRO A 119 -1.84 -18.87 1.07
C PRO A 119 -2.72 -17.86 0.31
N GLY A 120 -2.18 -16.69 0.00
CA GLY A 120 -2.88 -15.56 -0.60
C GLY A 120 -3.48 -14.57 0.40
N ASP A 121 -3.60 -14.91 1.70
CA ASP A 121 -4.09 -13.97 2.71
C ASP A 121 -3.13 -12.77 2.88
N GLU A 122 -3.65 -11.67 3.42
CA GLU A 122 -2.83 -10.52 3.82
C GLU A 122 -2.60 -10.51 5.34
N ILE A 123 -1.34 -10.38 5.75
CA ILE A 123 -0.94 -10.10 7.12
C ILE A 123 -0.54 -8.63 7.21
N VAL A 124 -1.20 -7.93 8.13
CA VAL A 124 -1.02 -6.49 8.35
C VAL A 124 -0.12 -6.28 9.56
N PHE A 125 0.95 -5.50 9.37
CA PHE A 125 1.89 -5.11 10.41
C PHE A 125 1.78 -3.60 10.64
N PRO A 126 1.38 -3.15 11.84
CA PRO A 126 1.33 -1.72 12.13
C PRO A 126 2.74 -1.13 12.10
N LEU A 127 2.88 0.03 11.46
CA LEU A 127 4.12 0.79 11.47
C LEU A 127 4.06 1.86 12.55
N GLU A 128 5.23 2.18 13.10
CA GLU A 128 5.33 3.24 14.11
C GLU A 128 4.91 4.59 13.51
N PRO A 129 4.07 5.36 14.22
CA PRO A 129 3.75 6.71 13.81
C PRO A 129 5.03 7.56 13.80
N LYS A 130 5.19 8.36 12.76
CA LYS A 130 6.28 9.35 12.65
C LYS A 130 5.69 10.74 12.79
N ASP A 131 5.99 11.41 13.89
CA ASP A 131 5.43 12.74 14.21
C ASP A 131 5.72 13.77 13.11
N ASP A 132 6.89 13.68 12.47
CA ASP A 132 7.30 14.56 11.37
C ASP A 132 6.46 14.36 10.10
N PHE A 133 5.88 13.17 9.92
CA PHE A 133 5.07 12.87 8.74
C PHE A 133 3.73 13.59 8.77
N GLY A 134 3.23 14.04 9.92
CA GLY A 134 1.95 14.76 10.01
C GLY A 134 1.89 15.99 9.10
N ARG A 135 3.00 16.72 8.93
CA ARG A 135 3.08 17.87 8.01
C ARG A 135 3.06 17.42 6.55
N ILE A 136 3.80 16.36 6.22
CA ILE A 136 3.90 15.79 4.87
C ILE A 136 2.55 15.20 4.46
N ALA A 137 1.86 14.54 5.39
CA ALA A 137 0.52 14.01 5.22
C ALA A 137 -0.47 15.12 4.86
N ALA A 138 -0.45 16.25 5.59
CA ALA A 138 -1.30 17.40 5.31
C ALA A 138 -1.10 17.97 3.90
N GLN A 139 0.15 18.09 3.49
CA GLN A 139 0.50 18.59 2.16
C GLN A 139 0.10 17.61 1.06
N THR A 140 0.38 16.31 1.26
CA THR A 140 0.03 15.25 0.33
C THR A 140 -1.49 15.15 0.15
N ALA A 141 -2.26 15.07 1.24
CA ALA A 141 -3.72 14.99 1.17
C ALA A 141 -4.33 16.18 0.43
N LYS A 142 -3.89 17.41 0.75
CA LYS A 142 -4.34 18.62 0.04
C LYS A 142 -4.02 18.54 -1.46
N GLN A 143 -2.82 18.10 -1.81
CA GLN A 143 -2.39 17.97 -3.21
C GLN A 143 -3.22 16.93 -3.96
N THR A 144 -3.47 15.77 -3.36
CA THR A 144 -4.29 14.69 -3.94
C THR A 144 -5.71 15.16 -4.19
N ILE A 145 -6.32 15.86 -3.24
CA ILE A 145 -7.66 16.41 -3.39
C ILE A 145 -7.72 17.38 -4.58
N ILE A 146 -6.76 18.31 -4.68
CA ILE A 146 -6.67 19.25 -5.82
C ILE A 146 -6.49 18.50 -7.14
N GLN A 147 -5.72 17.42 -7.16
CA GLN A 147 -5.56 16.57 -8.35
C GLN A 147 -6.87 15.89 -8.73
N LYS A 148 -7.62 15.32 -7.77
CA LYS A 148 -8.92 14.70 -8.05
C LYS A 148 -9.99 15.66 -8.54
N ILE A 149 -9.95 16.92 -8.12
CA ILE A 149 -10.81 17.96 -8.71
C ILE A 149 -10.46 18.22 -10.19
N ARG A 150 -9.18 18.14 -10.57
CA ARG A 150 -8.72 18.42 -11.94
C ARG A 150 -8.89 17.24 -12.90
N GLU A 151 -8.75 16.03 -12.40
CA GLU A 151 -8.83 14.79 -13.19
C GLU A 151 -10.27 14.30 -13.42
N ALA A 152 -11.22 14.82 -12.64
CA ALA A 152 -12.67 14.58 -12.77
C ALA A 152 -13.35 15.67 -13.60
#